data_AF-A0A7G8G1M0-F1
#
_entry.id   AF-A0A7G8G1M0-F1
#
_cell.length_a   1.000
_cell.length_b   1.000
_cell.length_c   1.000
_cell.angle_alpha   90.00
_cell.angle_beta   90.00
_cell.angle_gamma   90.00
#
_symmetry.space_group_name_H-M   'P 1'
#
loop_
_entity.id
_entity.type
_entity.pdbx_description
1 polymer ?
#
loop_
_entity_poly.entity_id
_entity_poly.type
_entity_poly.pdbx_seq_one_letter_code
_entity_poly.pdbx_strand_id
1 'polypeptide(L)' 'MNYSKELLIKCLTNEYAHLLHDSEEPGDMTVEERREWFNTLSVEQLIGETGWDDEEDLKEFIENWKGEE' A
#
# COMPACT_ATOMS: atom_id res chain seq x y z
N MET A 1 6.79 15.22 -3.93
CA MET A 1 7.62 14.14 -4.56
C MET A 1 6.74 13.30 -5.49
N ASN A 2 7.22 12.71 -6.60
CA ASN A 2 6.40 11.82 -7.45
C ASN A 2 6.89 10.37 -7.37
N TYR A 3 6.23 9.53 -6.59
CA TYR A 3 6.51 8.09 -6.52
C TYR A 3 5.91 7.35 -7.73
N SER A 4 6.52 6.23 -8.11
CA SER A 4 5.95 5.38 -9.17
C SER A 4 4.72 4.63 -8.66
N LYS A 5 3.76 4.41 -9.54
CA LYS A 5 2.58 3.58 -9.24
C LYS A 5 2.97 2.20 -8.72
N GLU A 6 3.99 1.58 -9.32
CA GLU A 6 4.48 0.26 -8.93
C GLU A 6 5.05 0.25 -7.51
N LEU A 7 5.78 1.30 -7.12
CA LEU A 7 6.33 1.42 -5.77
C LEU A 7 5.22 1.57 -4.72
N LEU A 8 4.21 2.41 -5.00
CA LEU A 8 3.06 2.58 -4.11
C LEU A 8 2.29 1.26 -3.94
N ILE A 9 2.03 0.55 -5.03
CA ILE A 9 1.36 -0.76 -5.00
C ILE A 9 2.19 -1.76 -4.18
N LYS A 10 3.52 -1.80 -4.37
CA LYS A 10 4.40 -2.68 -3.59
C LYS A 10 4.27 -2.40 -2.10
N CYS A 11 4.38 -1.13 -1.71
CA CYS A 11 4.32 -0.71 -0.30
C CYS A 11 2.96 -1.03 0.33
N LEU A 12 1.86 -0.63 -0.32
CA LEU A 12 0.50 -0.92 0.15
C LEU A 12 0.21 -2.43 0.23
N THR A 13 0.76 -3.23 -0.70
CA THR A 13 0.61 -4.69 -0.66
C THR A 13 1.37 -5.28 0.54
N ASN A 14 2.58 -4.79 0.83
CA ASN A 14 3.38 -5.24 1.96
C ASN A 14 2.73 -4.85 3.30
N GLU A 15 2.22 -3.63 3.41
CA GLU A 15 1.45 -3.19 4.58
C GLU A 15 0.20 -4.06 4.76
N TYR A 16 -0.60 -4.24 3.71
CA TYR A 16 -1.82 -5.05 3.80
C TYR A 16 -1.52 -6.50 4.22
N ALA A 17 -0.46 -7.10 3.68
CA ALA A 17 -0.04 -8.44 4.09
C ALA A 17 0.33 -8.51 5.58
N HIS A 18 0.96 -7.45 6.12
CA HIS A 18 1.26 -7.36 7.55
C HIS A 18 0.00 -7.18 8.40
N LEU A 19 -0.91 -6.29 8.00
CA LEU A 19 -2.18 -6.06 8.70
C LEU A 19 -3.06 -7.32 8.71
N LEU A 20 -3.15 -8.00 7.57
CA LEU A 20 -3.91 -9.24 7.43
C LEU A 20 -3.33 -10.37 8.29
N HIS A 21 -2.00 -10.46 8.42
CA HIS A 21 -1.37 -11.44 9.30
C HIS A 21 -1.79 -11.28 10.77
N ASP A 22 -1.97 -10.05 11.24
CA ASP A 22 -2.27 -9.77 12.64
C ASP A 22 -3.79 -9.73 12.95
N SER A 23 -4.66 -9.55 11.95
CA SER A 23 -6.11 -9.35 12.16
C SER A 23 -6.99 -9.76 10.96
N GLU A 24 -6.78 -10.96 10.39
CA GLU A 24 -7.63 -11.52 9.33
C GLU A 24 -9.10 -11.69 9.80
N GLU A 25 -10.04 -11.08 9.09
CA GLU A 25 -11.48 -11.20 9.31
C GLU A 25 -12.20 -11.93 8.16
N PRO A 26 -13.35 -12.59 8.44
CA PRO A 26 -14.17 -13.18 7.39
C PRO A 26 -14.65 -12.14 6.37
N GLY A 27 -14.16 -12.24 5.13
CA GLY A 27 -14.54 -11.35 4.02
C GLY A 27 -13.42 -10.41 3.57
N ASP A 28 -12.26 -10.46 4.22
CA ASP A 28 -11.06 -9.80 3.71
C ASP A 28 -10.63 -10.35 2.36
N MET A 29 -10.05 -9.48 1.54
CA MET A 29 -9.41 -9.87 0.29
C MET A 29 -8.12 -10.63 0.61
N THR A 30 -7.75 -11.59 -0.23
CA THR A 30 -6.38 -12.10 -0.22
C THR A 30 -5.40 -10.99 -0.61
N VAL A 31 -4.13 -11.15 -0.25
CA VAL A 31 -3.06 -10.20 -0.60
C VAL A 31 -2.99 -9.99 -2.12
N GLU A 32 -3.14 -11.07 -2.89
CA GLU A 32 -3.20 -11.04 -4.35
C GLU A 32 -4.41 -10.25 -4.86
N GLU A 33 -5.61 -10.51 -4.35
CA GLU A 33 -6.83 -9.78 -4.73
C GLU A 33 -6.73 -8.28 -4.40
N ARG A 34 -6.17 -7.94 -3.24
CA ARG A 34 -5.94 -6.54 -2.86
C ARG A 34 -4.92 -5.87 -3.78
N ARG A 35 -3.85 -6.57 -4.16
CA ARG A 35 -2.86 -6.09 -5.14
C ARG A 35 -3.49 -5.87 -6.52
N GLU A 36 -4.33 -6.79 -6.99
CA GLU A 36 -5.06 -6.61 -8.25
C GLU A 36 -5.99 -5.39 -8.19
N TRP A 37 -6.68 -5.19 -7.07
CA TRP A 37 -7.49 -4.00 -6.85
C TRP A 37 -6.65 -2.71 -6.90
N PHE A 38 -5.49 -2.66 -6.23
CA PHE A 38 -4.59 -1.51 -6.31
C PHE A 38 -4.11 -1.19 -7.73
N ASN A 39 -3.97 -2.20 -8.60
CA ASN A 39 -3.63 -1.97 -10.01
C ASN A 39 -4.72 -1.20 -10.78
N THR A 40 -5.97 -1.24 -10.32
CA THR A 40 -7.09 -0.50 -10.92
C THR A 40 -7.12 0.98 -10.53
N LEU A 41 -6.39 1.38 -9.48
CA LEU A 41 -6.41 2.74 -8.93
C LEU A 41 -5.46 3.70 -9.65
N SER A 42 -5.74 5.00 -9.59
CA SER A 42 -4.81 6.05 -10.00
C SER A 42 -3.71 6.26 -8.94
N VAL A 43 -2.64 6.99 -9.29
CA VAL A 43 -1.58 7.33 -8.32
C VAL A 43 -2.14 8.15 -7.15
N GLU A 44 -3.02 9.12 -7.43
CA GLU A 44 -3.67 9.92 -6.38
C GLU A 44 -4.52 9.07 -5.43
N GLN A 45 -5.26 8.10 -5.98
CA GLN A 45 -6.04 7.17 -5.17
C GLN A 45 -5.14 6.26 -4.32
N LEU A 46 -4.01 5.79 -4.89
CA LEU A 46 -3.04 4.99 -4.14
C LEU A 46 -2.39 5.78 -3.00
N ILE A 47 -2.10 7.08 -3.21
CA ILE A 47 -1.60 7.94 -2.14
C ILE A 47 -2.67 8.06 -1.04
N GLY A 48 -3.93 8.26 -1.41
CA GLY A 48 -5.04 8.30 -0.44
C GLY A 48 -5.20 7.00 0.36
N GLU A 49 -4.97 5.84 -0.26
CA GLU A 49 -5.01 4.54 0.43
C GLU A 49 -3.90 4.38 1.47
N THR A 50 -2.81 5.15 1.39
CA THR A 50 -1.77 5.12 2.44
C THR A 50 -2.27 5.74 3.75
N GLY A 51 -3.34 6.54 3.71
CA GLY A 51 -3.86 7.29 4.87
C GLY A 51 -3.07 8.54 5.23
N TRP A 52 -2.05 8.88 4.44
CA TRP A 52 -1.17 10.03 4.65
C TRP A 52 -1.35 11.06 3.54
N ASP A 53 -1.79 12.26 3.91
CA ASP A 53 -2.02 13.38 2.98
C ASP A 53 -0.83 14.36 2.92
N ASP A 54 0.20 14.21 3.77
CA ASP A 54 1.42 15.03 3.77
C ASP A 54 2.59 14.31 3.05
N GLU A 55 3.45 15.08 2.38
CA GLU A 55 4.64 14.57 1.70
C GLU A 55 5.66 13.94 2.67
N GLU A 56 5.82 14.49 3.88
CA GLU A 56 6.75 13.91 4.87
C GLU A 56 6.29 12.54 5.36
N ASP A 57 4.99 12.42 5.61
CA ASP A 57 4.34 11.19 6.06
C ASP A 57 4.37 10.09 4.99
N LEU A 58 4.09 10.46 3.73
CA LEU A 58 4.17 9.52 2.61
C LEU A 58 5.58 8.96 2.43
N LYS A 59 6.62 9.78 2.68
CA LYS A 59 8.00 9.30 2.61
C LYS A 59 8.30 8.27 3.70
N GLU A 60 7.85 8.51 4.93
CA GLU A 60 8.00 7.55 6.03
C GLU A 60 7.30 6.23 5.70
N PHE A 61 6.07 6.29 5.18
CA PHE A 61 5.33 5.12 4.70
C PHE A 61 6.14 4.29 3.70
N ILE A 62 6.68 4.94 2.66
CA ILE A 62 7.48 4.25 1.64
C ILE A 62 8.75 3.63 2.24
N GLU A 63 9.45 4.32 3.14
CA GLU A 63 10.65 3.77 3.78
C GLU A 63 10.35 2.53 4.62
N ASN A 64 9.20 2.50 5.31
CA ASN A 64 8.78 1.36 6.12
C ASN A 64 8.38 0.15 5.27
N TRP A 65 7.77 0.38 4.10
CA TRP A 65 7.09 -0.68 3.34
C TRP A 65 7.70 -1.03 1.99
N LYS A 66 8.71 -0.30 1.50
CA LYS A 66 9.40 -0.64 0.24
C LYS A 66 10.07 -2.02 0.24
N GLY A 67 10.28 -2.61 1.42
CA GLY A 67 10.96 -3.88 1.63
C GLY A 67 12.49 -3.76 1.51
N GLU A 68 13.23 -4.71 2.09
CA GLU A 68 14.67 -4.85 1.82
C GLU A 68 14.87 -5.42 0.40
N GLU A 69 15.83 -4.88 -0.36
CA GLU A 69 16.26 -5.43 -1.66
C GLU A 69 17.04 -6.74 -1.50
#